data_AF-A0A3D5WMT9-F1
#
_entry.id   AF-A0A3D5WMT9-F1
#
_cell.length_a   1.000
_cell.length_b   1.000
_cell.length_c   1.000
_cell.angle_alpha   90.00
_cell.angle_beta   90.00
_cell.angle_gamma   90.00
#
_symmetry.space_group_name_H-M   'P 1'
#
loop_
_entity.id
_entity.type
_entity.pdbx_description
1 polymer ?
#
loop_
_entity_poly.entity_id
_entity_poly.type
_entity_poly.pdbx_seq_one_letter_code
_entity_poly.pdbx_strand_id
1 'polypeptide(L)'
;DDEKLPFDPSLMVYFRKRLTPEVLGEINEMIVRDAKERQEKAAESKDDDDDSGNHPGTGGNSGTMIVDATCAPSNIRYPQDVSLLNEAREIAEALLDVLHDPADGKKPRTYRKRARKDYLKYTKCRKHTAKMTRKAIGKQLTYLRRDLDAIDGKLSLGKTLTTRQMERLGTIRTIYEQQKYMYDNRTHSVPDRIVSV
;
A
#
# COMPACT_ATOMS: atom_id res chain seq x y z
N ASP A 1 42.74 -29.84 0.02
CA ASP A 1 41.51 -30.64 0.15
C ASP A 1 40.39 -29.81 0.79
N ASP A 2 39.82 -28.89 0.03
CA ASP A 2 38.72 -27.99 0.47
C ASP A 2 37.32 -28.56 0.15
N GLU A 3 37.24 -29.80 -0.33
CA GLU A 3 35.98 -30.44 -0.74
C GLU A 3 35.19 -31.03 0.45
N LYS A 4 35.81 -31.14 1.63
CA LYS A 4 35.15 -31.66 2.82
C LYS A 4 34.50 -30.52 3.61
N LEU A 5 33.17 -30.47 3.54
CA LEU A 5 32.39 -29.52 4.33
C LEU A 5 32.74 -29.65 5.82
N PRO A 6 32.97 -28.53 6.54
CA PRO A 6 33.42 -28.56 7.94
C PRO A 6 32.38 -29.22 8.88
N PHE A 7 31.11 -29.21 8.49
CA PHE A 7 30.02 -29.85 9.22
C PHE A 7 29.00 -30.45 8.24
N ASP A 8 28.37 -31.55 8.64
CA ASP A 8 27.20 -32.11 7.95
C ASP A 8 26.01 -31.12 7.99
N PRO A 9 25.28 -30.89 6.89
CA PRO A 9 24.16 -29.95 6.84
C PRO A 9 23.07 -30.20 7.89
N SER A 10 22.91 -31.44 8.36
CA SER A 10 21.92 -31.80 9.39
C SER A 10 22.32 -31.32 10.80
N LEU A 11 23.61 -31.09 11.07
CA LEU A 11 24.10 -30.68 12.39
C LEU A 11 23.49 -29.35 12.85
N MET A 12 23.29 -28.39 11.94
CA MET A 12 22.66 -27.11 12.28
C MET A 12 21.23 -27.27 12.80
N VAL A 13 20.51 -28.30 12.33
CA VAL A 13 19.16 -28.61 12.82
C VAL A 13 19.23 -29.16 14.25
N TYR A 14 20.22 -30.02 14.54
CA TYR A 14 20.43 -30.55 15.88
C TYR A 14 20.88 -29.46 16.88
N PHE A 15 21.75 -28.54 16.47
CA PHE A 15 22.15 -27.41 17.31
C PHE A 15 20.97 -26.49 17.62
N ARG A 16 20.15 -26.15 16.63
CA ARG A 16 18.95 -25.32 16.84
C ARG A 16 17.93 -25.96 17.78
N LYS A 17 17.76 -27.28 17.73
CA LYS A 17 16.87 -28.01 18.65
C LYS A 17 17.32 -27.95 20.12
N ARG A 18 18.61 -27.74 20.37
CA ARG A 18 19.18 -27.60 21.72
C ARG A 18 19.08 -26.17 22.26
N LEU A 19 18.87 -25.18 21.38
CA LEU A 19 18.56 -23.81 21.78
C LEU A 19 17.04 -23.71 21.98
N THR A 20 16.60 -23.99 23.20
CA THR A 20 15.20 -23.83 23.57
C THR A 20 14.78 -22.35 23.48
N PRO A 21 13.49 -22.06 23.32
CA PRO A 21 12.98 -20.69 23.34
C PRO A 21 13.39 -19.91 24.60
N GLU A 22 13.53 -20.62 25.72
CA GLU A 22 13.99 -20.07 27.01
C GLU A 22 15.44 -19.59 26.93
N VAL A 23 16.36 -20.43 26.44
CA VAL A 23 17.78 -20.07 26.25
C VAL A 23 17.93 -18.92 25.25
N LEU A 24 17.13 -18.90 24.19
CA LEU A 24 17.13 -17.79 23.23
C LEU A 24 16.61 -16.49 23.85
N GLY A 25 15.61 -16.59 24.73
CA GLY A 25 15.10 -15.46 25.51
C GLY A 25 16.17 -14.87 26.42
N GLU A 26 16.86 -15.72 27.20
CA GLU A 26 17.95 -15.32 28.08
C GLU A 26 19.09 -14.61 27.32
N ILE A 27 19.47 -15.14 26.15
CA ILE A 27 20.50 -14.52 25.30
C ILE A 27 20.05 -13.14 24.81
N ASN A 28 18.80 -13.00 24.37
CA ASN A 28 18.27 -11.71 23.90
C ASN A 28 18.22 -10.68 25.05
N GLU A 29 17.85 -11.09 26.26
CA GLU A 29 17.86 -10.22 27.43
C GLU A 29 19.28 -9.78 27.83
N MET A 30 20.27 -10.69 27.76
CA MET A 30 21.68 -10.35 27.99
C MET A 30 22.19 -9.32 26.98
N ILE A 31 21.87 -9.49 25.69
CA ILE A 31 22.28 -8.54 24.64
C ILE A 31 21.66 -7.16 24.87
N VAL A 32 20.37 -7.11 25.21
CA VAL A 32 19.68 -5.85 25.50
C VAL A 32 20.27 -5.16 26.73
N ARG A 33 20.65 -5.92 27.76
CA ARG A 33 21.27 -5.39 28.97
C ARG A 33 22.66 -4.81 28.67
N ASP A 34 23.52 -5.54 27.97
CA ASP A 34 24.85 -5.06 27.59
C ASP A 34 24.76 -3.82 26.68
N ALA A 35 23.78 -3.78 25.78
CA ALA A 35 23.55 -2.62 24.93
C ALA A 35 23.13 -1.37 25.74
N LYS A 36 22.28 -1.54 26.77
CA LYS A 36 21.86 -0.45 27.66
C LYS A 36 23.02 0.02 28.55
N GLU A 37 23.78 -0.89 29.15
CA GLU A 37 24.95 -0.54 29.97
C GLU A 37 26.02 0.22 29.17
N ARG A 38 26.22 -0.15 27.90
CA ARG A 38 27.12 0.59 26.99
C ARG A 38 26.58 1.98 26.65
N GLN A 39 25.26 2.14 26.50
CA GLN A 39 24.64 3.44 26.27
C GLN A 39 24.75 4.35 27.50
N GLU A 40 24.55 3.81 28.70
CA GLU A 40 24.66 4.54 29.96
C GLU A 40 26.11 4.99 30.22
N LYS A 41 27.09 4.09 30.05
CA LYS A 41 28.53 4.44 30.13
C LYS A 41 28.99 5.48 29.10
N ALA A 42 28.39 5.46 27.90
CA ALA A 42 28.65 6.45 26.87
C ALA A 42 27.98 7.81 27.15
N ALA A 43 26.94 7.84 27.98
CA ALA A 43 26.29 9.07 28.44
C ALA A 43 27.02 9.71 29.64
N GLU A 44 27.59 8.90 30.54
CA GLU A 44 28.38 9.37 31.69
C GLU A 44 29.78 9.92 31.32
N SER A 45 30.29 9.61 30.12
CA SER A 45 31.60 10.07 29.63
C SER A 45 31.55 11.39 28.84
N LYS A 46 30.45 12.15 28.94
CA LYS A 46 30.20 13.40 28.19
C LYS A 46 30.00 14.63 29.07
N ASP A 47 30.66 14.68 30.23
CA ASP A 47 30.93 15.94 30.94
C ASP A 47 32.39 16.31 30.70
N ASP A 48 32.66 17.11 29.66
CA ASP A 48 33.61 18.22 29.69
C ASP A 48 33.72 18.89 28.30
N ASP A 49 33.55 20.21 28.33
CA ASP A 49 33.99 21.28 27.42
C ASP A 49 33.36 21.51 26.02
N ASP A 50 32.61 22.62 26.00
CA ASP A 50 32.84 23.85 25.23
C ASP A 50 32.20 24.05 23.84
N ASP A 51 31.81 25.31 23.69
CA ASP A 51 30.93 25.99 22.77
C ASP A 51 31.39 26.01 21.30
N SER A 52 30.41 26.34 20.46
CA SER A 52 30.50 26.85 19.09
C SER A 52 30.31 25.86 17.93
N GLY A 53 29.35 26.21 17.06
CA GLY A 53 29.50 26.00 15.63
C GLY A 53 28.69 24.85 15.02
N ASN A 54 27.39 25.11 14.80
CA ASN A 54 26.63 24.72 13.61
C ASN A 54 27.22 23.61 12.70
N HIS A 55 26.85 22.35 12.95
CA HIS A 55 26.65 21.33 11.93
C HIS A 55 25.71 20.23 12.45
N PRO A 56 24.65 19.83 11.73
CA PRO A 56 23.82 18.70 12.12
C PRO A 56 24.55 17.42 11.69
N GLY A 57 25.53 16.96 12.47
CA GLY A 57 26.35 15.88 11.95
C GLY A 57 27.38 15.22 12.86
N THR A 58 27.32 15.33 14.18
CA THR A 58 28.30 14.64 15.03
C THR A 58 27.75 14.38 16.42
N GLY A 59 27.31 13.15 16.70
CA GLY A 59 27.05 12.75 18.09
C GLY A 59 26.02 11.64 18.31
N GLY A 60 26.10 10.54 17.58
CA GLY A 60 25.27 9.35 17.81
C GLY A 60 25.28 8.51 16.56
N ASN A 61 25.91 7.32 16.64
CA ASN A 61 25.82 6.20 15.69
C ASN A 61 24.87 6.42 14.49
N SER A 62 25.33 7.21 13.51
CA SER A 62 24.65 7.48 12.25
C SER A 62 24.95 6.35 11.27
N GLY A 63 24.60 5.13 11.67
CA GLY A 63 24.61 3.99 10.77
C GLY A 63 23.57 4.24 9.68
N THR A 64 24.01 4.31 8.43
CA THR A 64 23.08 4.26 7.30
C THR A 64 22.61 2.82 7.19
N MET A 65 21.35 2.55 7.54
CA MET A 65 20.78 1.20 7.41
C MET A 65 20.60 0.89 5.92
N ILE A 66 21.51 0.10 5.37
CA ILE A 66 21.40 -0.41 4.00
C ILE A 66 20.36 -1.53 4.03
N VAL A 67 19.11 -1.18 3.74
CA VAL A 67 18.02 -2.14 3.57
C VAL A 67 17.96 -2.54 2.10
N ASP A 68 18.19 -3.81 1.82
CA ASP A 68 17.92 -4.36 0.50
C ASP A 68 16.41 -4.27 0.21
N ALA A 69 16.05 -3.45 -0.79
CA ALA A 69 14.66 -3.25 -1.20
C ALA A 69 13.99 -4.57 -1.65
N THR A 70 14.78 -5.59 -2.03
CA THR A 70 14.25 -6.90 -2.41
C THR A 70 13.84 -7.77 -1.20
N CYS A 71 14.38 -7.46 -0.01
CA CYS A 71 14.13 -8.21 1.23
C CYS A 71 12.99 -7.62 2.07
N ALA A 72 12.55 -6.39 1.78
CA ALA A 72 11.40 -5.78 2.44
C ALA A 72 10.11 -6.13 1.67
N PRO A 73 9.13 -6.84 2.27
CA PRO A 73 7.88 -7.12 1.59
C PRO A 73 7.16 -5.80 1.30
N SER A 74 7.12 -5.40 0.04
CA SER A 74 6.25 -4.33 -0.42
C SER A 74 4.81 -4.77 -0.18
N ASN A 75 4.14 -4.22 0.84
CA ASN A 75 2.74 -4.50 1.18
C ASN A 75 1.77 -3.94 0.12
N ILE A 76 2.04 -4.20 -1.15
CA ILE A 76 1.23 -3.81 -2.30
C ILE A 76 0.47 -5.04 -2.78
N ARG A 77 -0.86 -4.89 -2.90
CA ARG A 77 -1.73 -5.94 -3.45
C ARG A 77 -1.37 -6.15 -4.92
N TYR A 78 -1.37 -7.40 -5.38
CA TYR A 78 -1.22 -7.69 -6.80
C TYR A 78 -2.31 -7.00 -7.64
N PRO A 79 -1.96 -6.20 -8.66
CA PRO A 79 -2.90 -5.29 -9.28
C PRO A 79 -3.83 -5.96 -10.29
N GLN A 80 -5.01 -6.34 -9.83
CA GLN A 80 -6.09 -6.79 -10.69
C GLN A 80 -6.97 -5.61 -11.11
N ASP A 81 -7.06 -5.34 -12.42
CA ASP A 81 -7.82 -4.21 -12.96
C ASP A 81 -9.28 -4.14 -12.45
N VAL A 82 -9.93 -5.30 -12.33
CA VAL A 82 -11.33 -5.37 -11.88
C VAL A 82 -11.48 -5.01 -10.40
N SER A 83 -10.52 -5.37 -9.54
CA SER A 83 -10.57 -4.99 -8.12
C SER A 83 -10.21 -3.53 -7.94
N LEU A 84 -9.17 -3.05 -8.64
CA LEU A 84 -8.75 -1.65 -8.62
C LEU A 84 -9.89 -0.71 -9.06
N LEU A 85 -10.57 -1.03 -10.16
CA LEU A 85 -11.73 -0.26 -10.62
C LEU A 85 -12.92 -0.35 -9.66
N ASN A 86 -13.09 -1.46 -8.95
CA ASN A 86 -14.14 -1.56 -7.93
C ASN A 86 -13.84 -0.67 -6.72
N GLU A 87 -12.59 -0.65 -6.24
CA GLU A 87 -12.14 0.23 -5.16
C GLU A 87 -12.32 1.70 -5.56
N ALA A 88 -11.87 2.08 -6.76
CA ALA A 88 -12.06 3.41 -7.31
C ALA A 88 -13.55 3.82 -7.37
N ARG A 89 -14.43 2.91 -7.81
CA ARG A 89 -15.89 3.12 -7.81
C ARG A 89 -16.43 3.33 -6.40
N GLU A 90 -16.07 2.48 -5.43
CA GLU A 90 -16.55 2.60 -4.04
C GLU A 90 -16.11 3.93 -3.42
N ILE A 91 -14.88 4.38 -3.69
CA ILE A 91 -14.39 5.68 -3.23
C ILE A 91 -15.11 6.83 -3.93
N ALA A 92 -15.32 6.77 -5.25
CA ALA A 92 -16.06 7.80 -5.98
C ALA A 92 -17.52 7.91 -5.47
N GLU A 93 -18.17 6.78 -5.23
CA GLU A 93 -19.51 6.75 -4.63
C GLU A 93 -19.54 7.39 -3.24
N ALA A 94 -18.50 7.19 -2.42
CA ALA A 94 -18.37 7.82 -1.10
C ALA A 94 -18.09 9.33 -1.20
N LEU A 95 -17.27 9.76 -2.16
CA LEU A 95 -17.06 11.19 -2.43
C LEU A 95 -18.36 11.88 -2.84
N LEU A 96 -19.17 11.21 -3.66
CA LEU A 96 -20.50 11.68 -4.02
C LEU A 96 -21.44 11.72 -2.81
N ASP A 97 -21.28 10.80 -1.84
CA ASP A 97 -22.02 10.86 -0.57
C ASP A 97 -21.65 12.11 0.24
N VAL A 98 -20.37 12.44 0.34
CA VAL A 98 -19.87 13.64 1.05
C VAL A 98 -20.34 14.93 0.36
N LEU A 99 -20.33 14.96 -0.97
CA LEU A 99 -20.75 16.13 -1.75
C LEU A 99 -22.27 16.35 -1.74
N HIS A 100 -23.06 15.32 -1.43
CA HIS A 100 -24.51 15.45 -1.48
C HIS A 100 -25.06 16.01 -0.17
N ASP A 101 -25.73 17.16 -0.27
CA ASP A 101 -26.51 17.72 0.84
C ASP A 101 -27.98 17.26 0.69
N PRO A 102 -28.64 16.75 1.73
CA PRO A 102 -30.07 16.48 1.73
C PRO A 102 -30.94 17.66 1.26
N ALA A 103 -30.49 18.90 1.44
CA ALA A 103 -31.19 20.10 0.98
C ALA A 103 -31.18 20.27 -0.56
N ASP A 104 -30.23 19.66 -1.28
CA ASP A 104 -30.15 19.70 -2.75
C ASP A 104 -31.24 18.86 -3.45
N GLY A 105 -32.12 18.22 -2.68
CA GLY A 105 -33.12 17.30 -3.19
C GLY A 105 -32.59 15.90 -3.44
N LYS A 106 -33.04 15.26 -4.53
CA LYS A 106 -32.79 13.83 -4.74
C LYS A 106 -31.36 13.57 -5.22
N LYS A 107 -30.65 12.73 -4.48
CA LYS A 107 -29.33 12.22 -4.85
C LYS A 107 -29.29 11.67 -6.28
N PRO A 108 -28.23 11.97 -7.06
CA PRO A 108 -28.01 11.31 -8.35
C PRO A 108 -28.10 9.80 -8.23
N ARG A 109 -28.74 9.17 -9.22
CA ARG A 109 -28.91 7.72 -9.24
C ARG A 109 -27.54 7.05 -9.42
N THR A 110 -27.01 6.47 -8.35
CA THR A 110 -25.83 5.61 -8.40
C THR A 110 -26.23 4.15 -8.62
N TYR A 111 -25.37 3.40 -9.32
CA TYR A 111 -25.62 1.99 -9.65
C TYR A 111 -25.10 1.01 -8.58
N ARG A 112 -24.84 1.47 -7.35
CA ARG A 112 -24.14 0.74 -6.26
C ARG A 112 -24.54 -0.73 -6.14
N LYS A 113 -25.84 -0.99 -5.98
CA LYS A 113 -26.38 -2.36 -5.83
C LYS A 113 -26.10 -3.23 -7.07
N ARG A 114 -26.24 -2.66 -8.27
CA ARG A 114 -25.98 -3.39 -9.53
C ARG A 114 -24.48 -3.61 -9.73
N ALA A 115 -23.67 -2.58 -9.51
CA ALA A 115 -22.21 -2.65 -9.63
C ALA A 115 -21.62 -3.66 -8.65
N ARG A 116 -22.06 -3.64 -7.38
CA ARG A 116 -21.65 -4.62 -6.37
C ARG A 116 -22.04 -6.05 -6.75
N LYS A 117 -23.28 -6.25 -7.25
CA LYS A 117 -23.73 -7.57 -7.71
C LYS A 117 -22.89 -8.08 -8.89
N ASP A 118 -22.59 -7.22 -9.86
CA ASP A 118 -21.76 -7.56 -11.00
C ASP A 118 -20.32 -7.90 -10.59
N TYR A 119 -19.74 -7.12 -9.68
CA TYR A 119 -18.41 -7.38 -9.10
C TYR A 119 -18.38 -8.72 -8.36
N LEU A 120 -19.32 -8.95 -7.44
CA LEU A 120 -19.40 -10.20 -6.68
C LEU A 120 -19.63 -11.41 -7.59
N LYS A 121 -20.41 -11.26 -8.67
CA LYS A 121 -20.57 -12.31 -9.66
C LYS A 121 -19.23 -12.66 -10.32
N TYR A 122 -18.44 -11.65 -10.69
CA TYR A 122 -17.12 -11.87 -11.26
C TYR A 122 -16.17 -12.52 -10.24
N THR A 123 -16.03 -11.96 -9.04
CA THR A 123 -15.07 -12.46 -8.05
C THR A 123 -15.39 -13.85 -7.50
N LYS A 124 -16.68 -14.21 -7.40
CA LYS A 124 -17.09 -15.56 -6.97
C LYS A 124 -16.94 -16.62 -8.06
N CYS A 125 -16.65 -16.24 -9.30
CA CYS A 125 -16.43 -17.22 -10.36
C CYS A 125 -15.11 -17.97 -10.14
N ARG A 126 -15.17 -19.31 -10.17
CA ARG A 126 -14.01 -20.19 -9.97
C ARG A 126 -12.89 -19.99 -11.01
N LYS A 127 -13.25 -19.64 -12.25
CA LYS A 127 -12.30 -19.39 -13.35
C LYS A 127 -12.66 -18.09 -14.04
N HIS A 128 -11.68 -17.22 -14.24
CA HIS A 128 -11.83 -15.99 -15.00
C HIS A 128 -11.30 -16.21 -16.43
N THR A 129 -12.17 -16.06 -17.42
CA THR A 129 -11.75 -16.06 -18.83
C THR A 129 -11.48 -14.63 -19.29
N ALA A 130 -10.62 -14.45 -20.28
CA ALA A 130 -10.30 -13.11 -20.83
C ALA A 130 -11.56 -12.32 -21.23
N LYS A 131 -12.56 -13.00 -21.83
CA LYS A 131 -13.86 -12.40 -22.18
C LYS A 131 -14.65 -11.95 -20.95
N MET A 132 -14.65 -12.76 -19.88
CA MET A 132 -15.30 -12.39 -18.61
C MET A 132 -14.62 -11.20 -17.95
N THR A 133 -13.29 -11.21 -17.88
CA THR A 133 -12.50 -10.11 -17.31
C THR A 133 -12.72 -8.82 -18.08
N ARG A 134 -12.62 -8.85 -19.42
CA ARG A 134 -12.91 -7.68 -20.26
C ARG A 134 -14.33 -7.17 -20.06
N LYS A 135 -15.34 -8.06 -19.96
CA LYS A 135 -16.72 -7.64 -19.68
C LYS A 135 -16.87 -6.99 -18.30
N ALA A 136 -16.17 -7.50 -17.28
CA ALA A 136 -16.19 -6.93 -15.94
C ALA A 136 -15.52 -5.54 -15.91
N ILE A 137 -14.35 -5.39 -16.52
CA ILE A 137 -13.65 -4.11 -16.67
C ILE A 137 -14.55 -3.07 -17.35
N GLY A 138 -15.13 -3.41 -18.50
CA GLY A 138 -16.00 -2.48 -19.24
C GLY A 138 -17.21 -2.02 -18.43
N LYS A 139 -17.82 -2.93 -17.64
CA LYS A 139 -18.90 -2.56 -16.71
C LYS A 139 -18.42 -1.60 -15.63
N GLN A 140 -17.30 -1.91 -14.97
CA GLN A 140 -16.76 -1.05 -13.91
C GLN A 140 -16.37 0.34 -14.44
N LEU A 141 -15.72 0.43 -15.60
CA LEU A 141 -15.43 1.69 -16.27
C LEU A 141 -16.70 2.52 -16.53
N THR A 142 -17.78 1.87 -16.94
CA THR A 142 -19.05 2.58 -17.20
C THR A 142 -19.73 3.03 -15.90
N TYR A 143 -19.58 2.30 -14.80
CA TYR A 143 -20.08 2.75 -13.49
C TYR A 143 -19.25 3.93 -12.98
N LEU A 144 -17.93 3.78 -12.95
CA LEU A 144 -17.01 4.80 -12.48
C LEU A 144 -17.15 6.11 -13.29
N ARG A 145 -17.25 6.05 -14.61
CA ARG A 145 -17.49 7.22 -15.47
C ARG A 145 -18.73 8.01 -15.02
N ARG A 146 -19.85 7.32 -14.73
CA ARG A 146 -21.09 8.00 -14.30
C ARG A 146 -20.94 8.64 -12.92
N ASP A 147 -20.21 7.98 -12.03
CA ASP A 147 -19.96 8.53 -10.69
C ASP A 147 -19.04 9.76 -10.80
N LEU A 148 -18.01 9.74 -11.65
CA LEU A 148 -17.17 10.89 -11.97
C LEU A 148 -17.97 12.04 -12.59
N ASP A 149 -18.79 11.78 -13.61
CA ASP A 149 -19.67 12.78 -14.24
C ASP A 149 -20.57 13.46 -13.18
N ALA A 150 -21.08 12.69 -12.22
CA ALA A 150 -21.94 13.21 -11.15
C ALA A 150 -21.16 14.00 -10.09
N ILE A 151 -19.92 13.62 -9.79
CA ILE A 151 -19.00 14.40 -8.93
C ILE A 151 -18.68 15.73 -9.60
N ASP A 152 -18.32 15.71 -10.89
CA ASP A 152 -17.98 16.92 -11.64
C ASP A 152 -19.16 17.89 -11.69
N GLY A 153 -20.38 17.39 -11.88
CA GLY A 153 -21.60 18.20 -11.80
C GLY A 153 -21.84 18.81 -10.41
N LYS A 154 -21.38 18.18 -9.33
CA LYS A 154 -21.45 18.75 -7.96
C LYS A 154 -20.35 19.78 -7.71
N LEU A 155 -19.15 19.54 -8.25
CA LEU A 155 -18.05 20.51 -8.19
C LEU A 155 -18.37 21.78 -8.99
N SER A 156 -19.02 21.67 -10.14
CA SER A 156 -19.46 22.83 -10.93
C SER A 156 -20.52 23.70 -10.23
N LEU A 157 -21.25 23.14 -9.26
CA LEU A 157 -22.20 23.87 -8.42
C LEU A 157 -21.50 24.60 -7.25
N GLY A 158 -20.17 24.59 -7.20
CA GLY A 158 -19.38 25.28 -6.18
C GLY A 158 -19.18 24.48 -4.89
N LYS A 159 -19.48 23.18 -4.87
CA LYS A 159 -19.21 22.33 -3.71
C LYS A 159 -17.73 22.03 -3.60
N THR A 160 -17.20 22.10 -2.38
CA THR A 160 -15.79 21.89 -2.10
C THR A 160 -15.54 20.52 -1.45
N LEU A 161 -14.47 19.86 -1.88
CA LEU A 161 -13.90 18.69 -1.19
C LEU A 161 -12.72 19.13 -0.33
N THR A 162 -12.38 18.33 0.67
CA THR A 162 -11.10 18.51 1.38
C THR A 162 -9.92 18.24 0.44
N THR A 163 -8.74 18.82 0.73
CA THR A 163 -7.53 18.62 -0.09
C THR A 163 -7.23 17.15 -0.34
N ARG A 164 -7.28 16.32 0.71
CA ARG A 164 -7.04 14.88 0.62
C ARG A 164 -8.07 14.14 -0.26
N GLN A 165 -9.34 14.56 -0.22
CA GLN A 165 -10.38 13.98 -1.07
C GLN A 165 -10.18 14.38 -2.54
N MET A 166 -9.69 15.60 -2.78
CA MET A 166 -9.41 16.10 -4.12
C MET A 166 -8.20 15.40 -4.75
N GLU A 167 -7.12 15.19 -3.98
CA GLU A 167 -5.98 14.36 -4.40
C GLU A 167 -6.44 12.95 -4.76
N ARG A 168 -7.26 12.33 -3.90
CA ARG A 168 -7.80 10.99 -4.15
C ARG A 168 -8.69 10.93 -5.37
N LEU A 169 -9.50 11.96 -5.62
CA LEU A 169 -10.28 12.10 -6.85
C LEU A 169 -9.37 12.20 -8.08
N GLY A 170 -8.26 12.94 -7.97
CA GLY A 170 -7.21 13.00 -8.99
C GLY A 170 -6.66 11.61 -9.33
N THR A 171 -6.25 10.85 -8.31
CA THR A 171 -5.79 9.46 -8.49
C THR A 171 -6.84 8.59 -9.19
N ILE A 172 -8.11 8.71 -8.81
CA ILE A 172 -9.22 7.96 -9.42
C ILE A 172 -9.40 8.33 -10.90
N ARG A 173 -9.27 9.61 -11.26
CA ARG A 173 -9.33 10.06 -12.66
C ARG A 173 -8.19 9.46 -13.47
N THR A 174 -6.96 9.50 -12.95
CA THR A 174 -5.80 8.86 -13.60
C THR A 174 -6.01 7.36 -13.77
N ILE A 175 -6.52 6.65 -12.76
CA ILE A 175 -6.86 5.22 -12.88
C ILE A 175 -7.89 4.99 -13.99
N TYR A 176 -8.95 5.80 -14.04
CA TYR A 176 -9.97 5.69 -15.07
C TYR A 176 -9.36 5.85 -16.47
N GLU A 177 -8.52 6.87 -16.68
CA GLU A 177 -7.83 7.13 -17.94
C GLU A 177 -6.90 5.99 -18.35
N GLN A 178 -6.03 5.53 -17.45
CA GLN A 178 -5.11 4.42 -17.69
C GLN A 178 -5.87 3.14 -18.07
N GLN A 179 -6.91 2.80 -17.29
CA GLN A 179 -7.72 1.60 -17.52
C GLN A 179 -8.57 1.71 -18.79
N LYS A 180 -9.08 2.90 -19.11
CA LYS A 180 -9.83 3.16 -20.33
C LYS A 180 -8.93 3.02 -21.57
N TYR A 181 -7.72 3.57 -21.51
CA TYR A 181 -6.71 3.40 -22.56
C TYR A 181 -6.36 1.93 -22.78
N MET A 182 -6.06 1.17 -21.72
CA MET A 182 -5.78 -0.27 -21.80
C MET A 182 -6.97 -1.04 -22.40
N TYR A 183 -8.19 -0.70 -21.98
CA TYR A 183 -9.40 -1.32 -22.46
C TYR A 183 -9.59 -1.11 -23.97
N ASP A 184 -9.45 0.13 -24.43
CA ASP A 184 -9.70 0.52 -25.83
C ASP A 184 -8.62 -0.03 -26.77
N ASN A 185 -7.35 0.13 -26.39
CA ASN A 185 -6.21 -0.32 -27.20
C ASN A 185 -5.89 -1.81 -27.06
N ARG A 186 -6.60 -2.53 -26.18
CA ARG A 186 -6.37 -3.96 -25.88
C ARG A 186 -4.94 -4.24 -25.41
N THR A 187 -4.38 -3.34 -24.62
CA THR A 187 -3.05 -3.47 -24.02
C THR A 187 -3.17 -3.75 -22.52
N HIS A 188 -2.10 -4.31 -21.94
CA HIS A 188 -2.00 -4.57 -20.50
C HIS A 188 -0.91 -3.72 -19.81
N SER A 189 -0.34 -2.76 -20.52
CA SER A 189 0.75 -1.91 -20.03
C SER A 189 0.45 -0.44 -20.31
N VAL A 190 0.74 0.39 -19.32
CA VAL A 190 0.69 1.86 -19.38
C VAL A 190 1.85 2.37 -18.52
N PRO A 191 2.57 3.42 -18.94
CA PRO A 191 3.55 4.09 -18.10
C PRO A 191 2.95 4.54 -16.76
N ASP A 192 3.73 4.44 -15.68
CA ASP A 192 3.35 4.90 -14.34
C ASP A 192 1.99 4.35 -13.87
N ARG A 193 1.71 3.07 -14.18
CA ARG A 193 0.43 2.43 -13.88
C ARG A 193 0.16 2.45 -12.38
N ILE A 194 -0.97 3.04 -12.00
CA ILE A 194 -1.46 3.00 -10.63
C ILE A 194 -2.02 1.62 -10.34
N VAL A 195 -1.58 1.06 -9.21
CA VAL A 195 -1.87 -0.32 -8.79
C VAL A 195 -2.68 -0.41 -7.49
N SER A 196 -2.85 0.72 -6.79
CA SER A 196 -3.53 0.84 -5.49
C SER A 196 -4.07 2.26 -5.25
N VAL A 197 -5.12 2.41 -4.44
CA VAL A 197 -5.86 3.68 -4.16
C VAL A 197 -6.16 3.89 -2.68
#